data_AF-M4Z7Q5-F1
#
_entry.id   AF-M4Z7Q5-F1
#
_cell.length_a   1.000
_cell.length_b   1.000
_cell.length_c   1.000
_cell.angle_alpha   90.00
_cell.angle_beta   90.00
_cell.angle_gamma   90.00
#
_symmetry.space_group_name_H-M   'P 1'
#
loop_
_entity.id
_entity.type
_entity.pdbx_description
1 polymer ?
#
loop_
_entity_poly.entity_id
_entity_poly.type
_entity_poly.pdbx_seq_one_letter_code
_entity_poly.pdbx_strand_id
1 'polypeptide(L)'
;MTGAKDCHHAMPSEPQAKSGAKSGAQAADCALDAAMDEAIAACGGDLRATIRALIVANDYLETEVTELMKAVSRAYARGRFHSYSG
;
A
#
# COMPACT_ATOMS: atom_id res chain seq x y z
N MET A 1 -0.43 -14.05 19.21
CA MET A 1 -1.23 -13.49 20.33
C MET A 1 -0.41 -12.37 20.96
N THR A 2 -1.06 -11.24 21.25
CA THR A 2 -0.50 -9.88 21.44
C THR A 2 -0.16 -9.21 20.09
N GLY A 3 -0.79 -8.11 19.69
CA GLY A 3 -1.94 -7.39 20.20
C GLY A 3 -2.29 -6.35 19.15
N ALA A 4 -3.56 -6.29 18.73
CA ALA A 4 -4.14 -5.06 18.22
C ALA A 4 -4.16 -4.09 19.41
N LYS A 5 -2.98 -3.57 19.74
CA LYS A 5 -2.72 -2.79 20.93
C LYS A 5 -3.29 -1.41 20.64
N ASP A 6 -4.57 -1.30 20.95
CA ASP A 6 -5.34 -0.11 21.29
C ASP A 6 -4.96 1.14 20.50
N CYS A 7 -5.79 1.47 19.51
CA CYS A 7 -5.86 2.76 18.87
C CYS A 7 -6.13 3.86 19.93
N HIS A 8 -5.08 4.31 20.60
CA HIS A 8 -5.10 5.45 21.51
C HIS A 8 -3.86 6.31 21.25
N HIS A 9 -4.02 7.35 20.43
CA HIS A 9 -3.99 8.71 21.00
C HIS A 9 -4.65 9.75 20.08
N ALA A 10 -5.12 10.82 20.69
CA ALA A 10 -6.31 11.57 20.32
C ALA A 10 -6.03 13.01 19.79
N MET A 11 -7.04 13.55 19.12
CA MET A 11 -7.39 14.97 18.90
C MET A 11 -6.44 15.88 18.09
N PRO A 12 -6.89 16.38 16.91
CA PRO A 12 -6.77 17.79 16.58
C PRO A 12 -7.96 18.56 17.16
N SER A 13 -7.68 19.57 17.97
CA SER A 13 -8.63 20.56 18.47
C SER A 13 -9.21 21.41 17.32
N GLU A 14 -10.48 21.81 17.48
CA GLU A 14 -11.31 22.76 16.69
C GLU A 14 -12.31 22.20 15.65
N PRO A 15 -13.49 22.85 15.51
CA PRO A 15 -14.74 22.11 15.32
C PRO A 15 -15.34 22.38 13.93
N GLN A 16 -15.32 21.43 12.99
CA GLN A 16 -16.19 21.54 11.81
C GLN A 16 -16.82 20.21 11.40
N ALA A 17 -18.15 20.26 11.34
CA ALA A 17 -19.09 19.23 10.96
C ALA A 17 -18.76 18.58 9.61
N LYS A 18 -18.97 17.25 9.52
CA LYS A 18 -19.56 16.44 8.41
C LYS A 18 -19.18 14.97 8.65
N SER A 19 -20.00 14.29 9.47
CA SER A 19 -19.80 12.91 9.97
C SER A 19 -20.32 11.84 8.99
N GLY A 20 -19.63 11.63 7.87
CA GLY A 20 -20.04 10.59 6.90
C GLY A 20 -18.91 9.75 6.28
N ALA A 21 -17.67 10.22 6.25
CA ALA A 21 -16.58 9.59 5.49
C ALA A 21 -15.37 9.13 6.33
N LYS A 22 -15.35 9.37 7.66
CA LYS A 22 -14.15 9.17 8.50
C LYS A 22 -13.87 7.72 8.91
N SER A 23 -14.86 6.83 8.95
CA SER A 23 -14.67 5.47 9.51
C SER A 23 -13.82 4.55 8.63
N GLY A 24 -13.87 4.70 7.31
CA GLY A 24 -13.08 3.88 6.38
C GLY A 24 -11.59 4.29 6.32
N ALA A 25 -11.30 5.58 6.38
CA ALA A 25 -9.93 6.10 6.37
C ALA A 25 -9.15 5.71 7.62
N GLN A 26 -9.80 5.76 8.78
CA GLN A 26 -9.15 5.49 10.07
C GLN A 26 -8.75 4.01 10.24
N ALA A 27 -9.52 3.07 9.66
CA ALA A 27 -9.16 1.66 9.61
C ALA A 27 -8.01 1.38 8.62
N ALA A 28 -7.96 2.10 7.50
CA ALA A 28 -6.87 2.02 6.53
C ALA A 28 -5.55 2.53 7.12
N ASP A 29 -5.60 3.64 7.87
CA ASP A 29 -4.42 4.18 8.58
C ASP A 29 -3.90 3.18 9.61
N CYS A 30 -4.77 2.51 10.38
CA CYS A 30 -4.34 1.49 11.34
C CYS A 30 -3.67 0.27 10.65
N ALA A 31 -4.18 -0.13 9.49
CA ALA A 31 -3.57 -1.22 8.72
C ALA A 31 -2.20 -0.80 8.14
N LEU A 32 -2.07 0.47 7.74
CA LEU A 32 -0.82 1.03 7.26
C LEU A 32 0.22 1.07 8.39
N ASP A 33 -0.15 1.56 9.58
CA ASP A 33 0.73 1.63 10.74
C ASP A 33 1.26 0.25 11.12
N ALA A 34 0.40 -0.78 11.13
CA ALA A 34 0.81 -2.15 11.40
C ALA A 34 1.80 -2.69 10.36
N ALA A 35 1.60 -2.37 9.07
CA ALA A 35 2.53 -2.76 8.01
C ALA A 35 3.86 -2.01 8.10
N MET A 36 3.84 -0.75 8.56
CA MET A 36 5.06 0.02 8.83
C MET A 36 5.87 -0.61 9.96
N ASP A 37 5.22 -0.97 11.07
CA ASP A 37 5.88 -1.66 12.19
C ASP A 37 6.50 -2.99 11.76
N GLU A 38 5.81 -3.76 10.92
CA GLU A 38 6.34 -5.00 10.36
C GLU A 38 7.58 -4.77 9.47
N ALA A 39 7.54 -3.76 8.60
CA ALA A 39 8.67 -3.41 7.74
C ALA A 39 9.90 -2.94 8.55
N ILE A 40 9.67 -2.16 9.60
CA ILE A 40 10.72 -1.71 10.53
C ILE A 40 11.32 -2.91 11.27
N ALA A 41 10.48 -3.83 11.77
CA ALA A 41 10.92 -5.05 12.44
C ALA A 41 11.74 -5.96 11.52
N ALA A 42 11.34 -6.10 10.25
CA ALA A 42 12.09 -6.86 9.25
C ALA A 42 13.48 -6.27 8.97
N CYS A 43 13.67 -4.96 9.18
CA CYS A 43 14.95 -4.27 9.06
C CYS A 43 15.70 -4.13 10.41
N GLY A 44 15.29 -4.85 11.44
CA GLY A 44 15.93 -4.83 12.75
C GLY A 44 15.79 -3.49 13.48
N GLY A 45 14.78 -2.68 13.15
CA GLY A 45 14.57 -1.36 13.74
C GLY A 45 15.34 -0.21 13.06
N ASP A 46 16.17 -0.48 12.04
CA ASP A 46 16.85 0.59 11.30
C ASP A 46 15.89 1.26 10.31
N LEU A 47 15.40 2.44 10.67
CA LEU A 47 14.52 3.25 9.82
C LEU A 47 15.17 3.63 8.48
N ARG A 48 16.49 3.88 8.46
CA ARG A 48 17.20 4.24 7.23
C ARG A 48 17.32 3.03 6.31
N ALA A 49 17.54 1.83 6.85
CA ALA A 49 17.49 0.59 6.09
C ALA A 49 16.07 0.29 5.57
N THR A 50 15.06 0.51 6.41
CA THR A 50 13.63 0.35 6.05
C THR A 50 13.26 1.24 4.87
N ILE A 51 13.59 2.53 4.92
CA ILE A 51 13.32 3.46 3.81
C ILE A 51 14.04 3.03 2.52
N ARG A 52 15.30 2.61 2.62
CA ARG A 52 16.04 2.09 1.44
C ARG A 52 15.36 0.85 0.86
N ALA A 53 14.95 -0.09 1.70
CA ALA A 53 14.26 -1.30 1.28
C ALA A 53 12.93 -0.98 0.58
N LEU A 54 12.14 -0.06 1.13
CA LEU A 54 10.87 0.38 0.53
C LEU A 54 11.07 1.07 -0.83
N ILE A 55 12.09 1.91 -0.99
CA ILE A 55 12.41 2.55 -2.27
C ILE A 55 12.77 1.48 -3.32
N VAL A 56 13.64 0.53 -2.98
CA VAL A 56 14.04 -0.55 -3.89
C VAL A 56 12.85 -1.46 -4.24
N ALA A 57 11.99 -1.77 -3.27
CA ALA A 57 10.78 -2.55 -3.52
C ALA A 57 9.82 -1.84 -4.47
N ASN A 58 9.64 -0.53 -4.33
CA ASN A 58 8.80 0.26 -5.23
C ASN A 58 9.36 0.28 -6.66
N ASP A 59 10.67 0.54 -6.83
CA ASP A 59 11.34 0.52 -8.14
C ASP A 59 11.20 -0.85 -8.85
N TYR A 60 11.33 -1.94 -8.08
CA TYR A 60 11.09 -3.29 -8.56
C TYR A 60 9.64 -3.48 -9.04
N LEU A 61 8.64 -3.06 -8.26
CA LEU A 61 7.23 -3.18 -8.63
C LEU A 61 6.89 -2.38 -9.89
N GLU A 62 7.40 -1.15 -10.01
CA GLU A 62 7.21 -0.31 -11.20
C GLU A 62 7.82 -0.94 -12.46
N THR A 63 8.97 -1.59 -12.31
CA THR A 63 9.63 -2.34 -13.38
C THR A 63 8.81 -3.55 -13.82
N GLU A 64 8.33 -4.36 -12.88
CA GLU A 64 7.50 -5.54 -13.17
C GLU A 64 6.17 -5.16 -13.85
N VAL A 65 5.51 -4.10 -13.39
CA VAL A 65 4.29 -3.57 -14.03
C VAL A 65 4.59 -3.14 -15.47
N THR A 66 5.70 -2.46 -15.69
CA THR A 66 6.12 -2.01 -17.02
C THR A 66 6.35 -3.19 -17.96
N GLU A 67 7.04 -4.23 -17.50
CA GLU A 67 7.29 -5.44 -18.31
C GLU A 67 6.02 -6.23 -18.59
N LEU A 68 5.12 -6.33 -17.61
CA LEU A 68 3.81 -6.95 -17.79
C LEU A 68 2.98 -6.20 -18.83
N MET A 69 2.91 -4.87 -18.74
CA MET A 69 2.20 -4.04 -19.72
C MET A 69 2.77 -4.19 -21.14
N LYS A 70 4.11 -4.25 -21.28
CA LYS A 70 4.75 -4.54 -22.57
C LYS A 70 4.36 -5.92 -23.09
N ALA A 71 4.34 -6.95 -22.24
CA ALA A 71 3.96 -8.31 -22.62
C ALA A 71 2.51 -8.38 -23.10
N VAL A 72 1.60 -7.73 -22.37
CA VAL A 72 0.18 -7.63 -22.73
C VAL A 72 0.00 -6.87 -24.05
N SER A 73 0.61 -5.69 -24.21
CA SER A 73 0.57 -4.92 -25.46
C SER A 73 1.08 -5.73 -26.66
N ARG A 74 2.20 -6.44 -26.50
CA ARG A 74 2.76 -7.34 -27.52
C ARG A 74 1.82 -8.49 -27.90
N ALA A 75 0.95 -8.94 -27.00
CA ALA A 75 -0.02 -9.99 -27.28
C ALA A 75 -1.30 -9.43 -27.92
N TYR A 76 -1.75 -8.23 -27.53
CA TYR A 76 -2.82 -7.50 -28.23
C TYR A 76 -2.42 -7.16 -29.67
N ALA A 77 -1.23 -6.61 -29.89
CA ALA A 77 -0.72 -6.26 -31.22
C ALA A 77 -0.58 -7.49 -32.15
N ARG A 78 -0.44 -8.69 -31.58
CA ARG A 78 -0.38 -9.96 -32.32
C ARG A 78 -1.74 -10.66 -32.44
N GLY A 79 -2.84 -10.00 -32.06
CA GLY A 79 -4.19 -10.55 -32.12
C GLY A 79 -4.42 -11.78 -31.24
N ARG A 80 -3.60 -11.98 -30.20
CA ARG A 80 -3.69 -13.17 -29.33
C ARG A 80 -4.68 -13.05 -28.19
N PHE A 81 -5.21 -11.85 -27.94
CA PHE A 81 -6.34 -11.66 -27.05
C PHE A 81 -7.61 -11.50 -27.90
N HIS A 82 -8.49 -12.50 -27.83
CA HIS A 82 -9.88 -12.32 -28.25
C HIS A 82 -10.56 -11.56 -27.12
N SER A 83 -11.11 -10.38 -27.41
CA SER A 83 -11.97 -9.68 -26.46
C SER A 83 -13.05 -10.65 -26.02
N TYR A 84 -13.16 -10.91 -24.71
CA TYR A 84 -14.30 -11.65 -24.17
C TYR A 84 -15.54 -10.78 -24.41
N SER A 85 -16.25 -11.03 -25.50
CA SER A 85 -17.57 -10.48 -25.78
C SER A 85 -18.58 -11.34 -25.03
N GLY A 86 -18.83 -11.00 -23.77
CA GLY A 86 -20.04 -11.39 -23.07
C GLY A 86 -21.21 -10.52 -23.49
#